data_AF-A0A7T8REA1-F1
#
_entry.id   AF-A0A7T8REA1-F1
#
_cell.length_a   1.000
_cell.length_b   1.000
_cell.length_c   1.000
_cell.angle_alpha   90.00
_cell.angle_beta   90.00
_cell.angle_gamma   90.00
#
_symmetry.space_group_name_H-M   'P 1'
#
loop_
_entity.id
_entity.type
_entity.pdbx_description
1 polymer ?
#
loop_
_entity_poly.entity_id
_entity_poly.type
_entity_poly.pdbx_seq_one_letter_code
_entity_poly.pdbx_strand_id
1 'polypeptide(L)'
;MCIYSYTSRRRATVPKINLPPQLFRIQPSEVAPVKERITEKSAFVKNITAVRNSVARLSVGLPDIFSAFRQTEATEAPFHRRDASEGRAVLTRKIVKEHMQQKLNELDIKSHASKDPSYARQTCEAILSAQYSNNKDKYCRLLINQGLSITPFLKEIGEAAQNAGLPGEIKNGVFTPGGAGANPFITPLVSSASIKYPYTFINHNQQTSFKAYAEKLIMEEVTPLFKEQNLPTPQQFHLTLENIASKYIQNTR
;
A
#
# COMPACT_ATOMS: atom_id res chain seq x y z
N MET A 1 40.36 18.08 -66.84
CA MET A 1 40.88 19.43 -66.56
C MET A 1 40.30 19.87 -65.22
N CYS A 2 41.18 20.09 -64.23
CA CYS A 2 40.88 20.46 -62.84
C CYS A 2 40.88 21.99 -62.66
N ILE A 3 40.61 22.40 -61.41
CA ILE A 3 40.90 23.68 -60.72
C ILE A 3 39.64 24.54 -60.53
N TYR A 4 38.94 24.52 -59.38
CA TYR A 4 39.20 25.16 -58.07
C TYR A 4 39.55 26.66 -58.12
N SER A 5 38.74 27.51 -57.49
CA SER A 5 39.19 28.85 -57.07
C SER A 5 38.56 29.24 -55.73
N TYR A 6 39.46 29.42 -54.77
CA TYR A 6 39.31 29.87 -53.39
C TYR A 6 38.91 31.34 -53.29
N THR A 7 38.15 31.72 -52.25
CA THR A 7 38.41 32.98 -51.51
C THR A 7 38.03 32.88 -50.01
N SER A 8 39.10 32.89 -49.22
CA SER A 8 39.38 33.52 -47.91
C SER A 8 38.42 33.50 -46.69
N ARG A 9 39.02 33.05 -45.59
CA ARG A 9 38.62 33.04 -44.17
C ARG A 9 38.20 34.40 -43.60
N ARG A 10 37.16 34.38 -42.77
CA ARG A 10 37.16 35.12 -41.49
C ARG A 10 36.79 34.15 -40.36
N ARG A 11 37.73 33.97 -39.42
CA ARG A 11 37.51 33.28 -38.14
C ARG A 11 36.62 34.17 -37.28
N ALA A 12 35.42 33.70 -36.94
CA ALA A 12 34.65 34.24 -35.83
C ALA A 12 34.82 33.28 -34.64
N THR A 13 35.39 33.82 -33.57
CA THR A 13 35.64 33.19 -32.28
C THR A 13 34.32 32.85 -31.56
N VAL A 14 34.18 31.60 -31.13
CA VAL A 14 33.10 31.13 -30.25
C VAL A 14 33.33 31.70 -28.84
N PRO A 15 32.37 32.42 -28.22
CA PRO A 15 32.51 32.82 -26.83
C PRO A 15 32.25 31.60 -25.93
N LYS A 16 33.25 31.22 -25.13
CA LYS A 16 33.11 30.26 -24.03
C LYS A 16 32.17 30.87 -22.98
N ILE A 17 30.99 30.30 -22.82
CA ILE A 17 30.11 30.58 -21.68
C ILE A 17 30.65 29.78 -20.49
N ASN A 18 31.35 30.47 -19.58
CA ASN A 18 31.67 29.94 -18.26
C ASN A 18 30.43 30.09 -17.36
N LEU A 19 29.69 29.01 -17.13
CA LEU A 19 28.70 28.94 -16.06
C LEU A 19 29.41 28.57 -14.75
N PRO A 20 29.24 29.34 -13.66
CA PRO A 20 29.72 28.92 -12.35
C PRO A 20 28.86 27.77 -11.80
N PRO A 21 29.42 26.83 -11.02
CA PRO A 21 28.63 25.77 -10.39
C PRO A 21 27.76 26.38 -9.30
N GLN A 22 26.46 26.48 -9.55
CA GLN A 22 25.47 26.82 -8.52
C GLN A 22 25.32 25.62 -7.58
N LEU A 23 25.96 25.70 -6.41
CA LEU A 23 25.67 24.84 -5.28
C LEU A 23 24.25 25.15 -4.79
N PHE A 24 23.29 24.26 -5.07
CA PHE A 24 21.96 24.34 -4.46
C PHE A 24 22.07 24.13 -2.95
N ARG A 25 22.14 25.23 -2.19
CA ARG A 25 21.96 25.24 -0.74
C ARG A 25 20.45 25.21 -0.48
N ILE A 26 19.92 24.07 -0.07
CA ILE A 26 18.54 23.95 0.40
C ILE A 26 18.43 24.81 1.66
N GLN A 27 17.73 25.94 1.59
CA GLN A 27 17.29 26.65 2.78
C GLN A 27 16.09 25.89 3.37
N PRO A 28 16.08 25.56 4.67
CA PRO A 28 14.89 25.04 5.31
C PRO A 28 13.81 26.12 5.29
N SER A 29 12.71 25.83 4.59
CA SER A 29 11.50 26.62 4.66
C SER A 29 10.88 26.43 6.04
N GLU A 30 10.87 27.50 6.85
CA GLU A 30 10.06 27.57 8.07
C GLU A 30 8.58 27.57 7.68
N VAL A 31 7.99 26.37 7.63
CA VAL A 31 6.54 26.22 7.52
C VAL A 31 5.95 26.56 8.88
N ALA A 32 5.35 27.75 9.00
CA ALA A 32 4.54 28.11 10.15
C ALA A 32 3.45 27.04 10.38
N PRO A 33 3.23 26.57 11.63
CA PRO A 33 2.29 25.49 11.89
C PRO A 33 0.87 25.92 11.54
N VAL A 34 0.28 25.23 10.57
CA VAL A 34 -1.15 25.30 10.27
C VAL A 34 -1.90 24.98 11.57
N LYS A 35 -2.72 25.92 12.05
CA LYS A 35 -3.66 25.69 13.15
C LYS A 35 -4.63 24.58 12.74
N GLU A 36 -4.32 23.34 13.11
CA GLU A 36 -5.28 22.24 13.07
C GLU A 36 -6.42 22.56 14.03
N ARG A 37 -7.65 22.59 13.51
CA ARG A 37 -8.84 22.49 14.36
C ARG A 37 -8.79 21.12 15.02
N ILE A 38 -8.64 21.12 16.35
CA ILE A 38 -8.62 19.91 17.17
C ILE A 38 -10.03 19.31 17.17
N THR A 39 -10.34 18.50 16.16
CA THR A 39 -11.41 17.50 16.25
C THR A 39 -10.81 16.27 16.92
N GLU A 40 -11.42 15.82 18.03
CA GLU A 40 -11.04 14.59 18.72
C GLU A 40 -10.88 13.46 17.69
N LYS A 41 -9.65 12.96 17.50
CA LYS A 41 -9.38 11.85 16.56
C LYS A 41 -10.16 10.63 17.04
N SER A 42 -11.01 10.07 16.17
CA SER A 42 -11.83 8.89 16.48
C SER A 42 -10.97 7.75 17.03
N ALA A 43 -11.53 6.89 17.89
CA ALA A 43 -10.82 5.74 18.45
C ALA A 43 -10.22 4.85 17.35
N PHE A 44 -10.90 4.75 16.21
CA PHE A 44 -10.41 4.13 14.99
C PHE A 44 -9.10 4.75 14.49
N VAL A 45 -9.07 6.08 14.27
CA VAL A 45 -7.84 6.78 13.83
C VAL A 45 -6.72 6.65 14.86
N LYS A 46 -7.03 6.71 16.16
CA LYS A 46 -6.06 6.50 17.24
C LYS A 46 -5.46 5.10 17.20
N ASN A 47 -6.28 4.06 17.04
CA ASN A 47 -5.83 2.67 16.93
C ASN A 47 -4.98 2.44 15.69
N ILE A 48 -5.43 2.88 14.50
CA ILE A 48 -4.63 2.76 13.28
C ILE A 48 -3.30 3.51 13.39
N THR A 49 -3.30 4.69 14.01
CA THR A 49 -2.08 5.49 14.22
C THR A 49 -1.14 4.84 15.24
N ALA A 50 -1.67 4.31 16.35
CA ALA A 50 -0.88 3.62 17.37
C ALA A 50 -0.19 2.38 16.78
N VAL A 51 -0.92 1.61 15.98
CA VAL A 51 -0.39 0.44 15.28
C VAL A 51 0.69 0.85 14.27
N ARG A 52 0.44 1.90 13.46
CA ARG A 52 1.44 2.45 12.53
C ARG A 52 2.72 2.88 13.26
N ASN A 53 2.59 3.55 14.41
CA ASN A 53 3.74 4.01 15.20
C ASN A 53 4.50 2.85 15.86
N SER A 54 3.80 1.78 16.28
CA SER A 54 4.43 0.56 16.79
C SER A 54 5.29 -0.12 15.72
N VAL A 55 4.79 -0.17 14.48
CA VAL A 55 5.54 -0.69 13.31
C VAL A 55 6.72 0.21 12.99
N ALA A 56 6.53 1.53 13.00
CA ALA A 56 7.61 2.49 12.76
C ALA A 56 8.75 2.32 13.76
N ARG A 57 8.46 2.16 15.06
CA ARG A 57 9.48 1.91 16.09
C ARG A 57 10.28 0.63 15.83
N LEU A 58 9.62 -0.44 15.37
CA LEU A 58 10.30 -1.68 15.00
C LEU A 58 11.19 -1.52 13.76
N SER A 59 10.87 -0.58 12.86
CA SER A 59 11.65 -0.34 11.64
C SER A 59 12.91 0.51 11.82
N VAL A 60 12.98 1.35 12.87
CA VAL A 60 14.14 2.24 13.12
C VAL A 60 15.39 1.46 13.57
N GLY A 61 15.26 0.21 14.05
CA GLY A 61 16.38 -0.65 14.43
C GLY A 61 16.99 -1.51 13.31
N LEU A 62 16.50 -1.39 12.07
CA LEU A 62 16.93 -2.22 10.92
C LEU A 62 18.11 -1.69 10.06
N PRO A 63 18.47 -0.39 10.01
CA PRO A 63 19.56 0.07 9.15
C PRO A 63 20.90 -0.61 9.42
N ASP A 64 21.17 -0.96 10.69
CA ASP A 64 22.44 -1.53 11.14
C ASP A 64 22.60 -3.01 10.79
N ILE A 65 21.49 -3.75 10.61
CA ILE A 65 21.55 -5.17 10.23
C ILE A 65 21.93 -5.31 8.76
N PHE A 66 21.46 -4.40 7.90
CA PHE A 66 21.80 -4.44 6.47
C PHE A 66 23.19 -3.88 6.17
N SER A 67 23.72 -2.95 6.98
CA SER A 67 25.09 -2.42 6.81
C SER A 67 26.15 -3.42 7.28
N ALA A 68 25.92 -4.15 8.37
CA ALA A 68 26.80 -5.23 8.83
C ALA A 68 26.97 -6.35 7.80
N PHE A 69 25.91 -6.66 7.03
CA PHE A 69 25.95 -7.69 5.99
C PHE A 69 26.81 -7.33 4.77
N ARG A 70 27.10 -6.05 4.53
CA ARG A 70 27.98 -5.63 3.42
C ARG A 70 29.48 -5.63 3.77
N GLN A 71 29.85 -5.78 5.04
CA GLN A 71 31.25 -5.72 5.46
C GLN A 71 31.90 -7.10 5.71
N THR A 72 31.13 -8.19 5.73
CA THR A 72 31.64 -9.55 6.02
C THR A 72 31.99 -10.39 4.79
N GLU A 73 32.40 -9.79 3.66
CA GLU A 73 32.93 -10.54 2.50
C GLU A 73 34.45 -10.57 2.39
N ALA A 74 35.19 -10.06 3.38
CA ALA A 74 36.64 -10.23 3.44
C ALA A 74 37.07 -10.52 4.87
N THR A 75 37.27 -11.81 5.18
CA THR A 75 38.39 -12.39 5.95
C THR A 75 38.02 -13.84 6.25
N GLU A 76 38.71 -14.79 5.61
CA GLU A 76 38.63 -16.21 5.93
C GLU A 76 39.30 -16.45 7.30
N ALA A 77 38.52 -16.87 8.29
CA ALA A 77 39.03 -17.52 9.50
C ALA A 77 38.15 -18.75 9.81
N PRO A 78 38.75 -19.89 10.21
CA PRO A 78 38.06 -21.16 10.29
C PRO A 78 37.14 -21.21 11.52
N PHE A 79 35.83 -21.32 11.28
CA PHE A 79 34.83 -21.47 12.33
C PHE A 79 34.90 -22.88 12.95
N HIS A 80 35.22 -22.93 14.25
CA HIS A 80 34.96 -24.12 15.07
C HIS A 80 33.45 -24.35 15.21
N ARG A 81 33.04 -25.55 14.83
CA ARG A 81 31.69 -26.11 14.94
C ARG A 81 31.28 -26.20 16.42
N ARG A 82 30.53 -25.22 16.92
CA ARG A 82 29.69 -25.36 18.12
C ARG A 82 28.23 -25.47 17.71
N ASP A 83 27.63 -26.57 18.12
CA ASP A 83 26.21 -26.88 18.27
C ASP A 83 25.20 -25.90 17.67
N ALA A 84 24.98 -26.04 16.36
CA ALA A 84 23.87 -25.42 15.66
C ALA A 84 22.64 -26.35 15.72
N SER A 85 22.02 -26.51 16.88
CA SER A 85 20.79 -27.32 17.01
C SER A 85 19.58 -26.58 17.59
N GLU A 86 19.73 -25.37 18.15
CA GLU A 86 18.60 -24.66 18.77
C GLU A 86 18.12 -23.41 18.00
N GLY A 87 18.80 -23.02 16.92
CA GLY A 87 18.55 -21.73 16.25
C GLY A 87 17.97 -21.77 14.83
N ARG A 88 17.77 -22.94 14.23
CA ARG A 88 17.27 -23.05 12.84
C ARG A 88 15.97 -23.83 12.77
N ALA A 89 14.92 -23.32 13.42
CA ALA A 89 13.58 -23.73 13.02
C ALA A 89 13.42 -23.39 11.52
N VAL A 90 13.18 -24.40 10.68
CA VAL A 90 12.90 -24.20 9.27
C VAL A 90 11.74 -23.21 9.19
N LEU A 91 12.01 -22.02 8.67
CA LEU A 91 11.01 -20.97 8.64
C LEU A 91 9.94 -21.34 7.61
N THR A 92 8.85 -21.94 8.10
CA THR A 92 7.77 -22.40 7.23
C THR A 92 6.79 -21.26 6.98
N ARG A 93 6.09 -21.30 5.85
CA ARG A 93 4.95 -20.42 5.57
C ARG A 93 3.91 -20.44 6.71
N LYS A 94 3.79 -21.55 7.43
CA LYS A 94 2.90 -21.72 8.58
C LYS A 94 3.26 -20.76 9.73
N ILE A 95 4.53 -20.65 10.09
CA ILE A 95 5.00 -19.76 11.17
C ILE A 95 4.64 -18.30 10.87
N VAL A 96 4.85 -17.86 9.62
CA VAL A 96 4.50 -16.49 9.20
C VAL A 96 2.98 -16.26 9.30
N LYS A 97 2.17 -17.23 8.85
CA LYS A 97 0.71 -17.16 8.92
C LYS A 97 0.19 -17.11 10.37
N GLU A 98 0.75 -17.94 11.25
CA GLU A 98 0.41 -17.94 12.68
C GLU A 98 0.75 -16.60 13.34
N HIS A 99 1.91 -16.01 13.01
CA HIS A 99 2.26 -14.67 13.48
C HIS A 99 1.28 -13.60 12.98
N MET A 100 0.83 -13.67 11.73
CA MET A 100 -0.18 -12.75 11.20
C MET A 100 -1.54 -12.92 11.91
N GLN A 101 -1.93 -14.14 12.24
CA GLN A 101 -3.13 -14.41 13.03
C GLN A 101 -3.01 -13.86 14.46
N GLN A 102 -1.87 -14.07 15.12
CA GLN A 102 -1.59 -13.48 16.44
C GLN A 102 -1.69 -11.96 16.35
N LYS A 103 -1.11 -11.35 15.31
CA LYS A 103 -1.18 -9.91 15.13
C LYS A 103 -2.60 -9.41 14.90
N LEU A 104 -3.43 -10.16 14.18
CA LEU A 104 -4.85 -9.84 14.03
C LEU A 104 -5.60 -9.88 15.36
N ASN A 105 -5.33 -10.89 16.19
CA ASN A 105 -5.94 -11.01 17.52
C ASN A 105 -5.53 -9.83 18.42
N GLU A 106 -4.27 -9.37 18.35
CA GLU A 106 -3.80 -8.18 19.07
C GLU A 106 -4.48 -6.88 18.63
N LEU A 107 -4.98 -6.79 17.40
CA LEU A 107 -5.76 -5.63 16.94
C LEU A 107 -7.14 -5.57 17.59
N ASP A 108 -7.61 -6.68 18.15
CA ASP A 108 -8.85 -6.81 18.92
C ASP A 108 -10.07 -6.10 18.28
N ILE A 109 -10.22 -6.29 16.97
CA ILE A 109 -11.21 -5.55 16.15
C ILE A 109 -12.62 -5.75 16.72
N LYS A 110 -12.97 -6.99 17.10
CA LYS A 110 -14.28 -7.32 17.67
C LYS A 110 -14.56 -6.61 18.99
N SER A 111 -13.61 -6.59 19.94
CA SER A 111 -13.87 -5.93 21.22
C SER A 111 -13.85 -4.40 21.10
N HIS A 112 -13.09 -3.83 20.16
CA HIS A 112 -13.23 -2.41 19.84
C HIS A 112 -14.58 -2.09 19.19
N ALA A 113 -15.02 -2.90 18.23
CA ALA A 113 -16.31 -2.72 17.56
C ALA A 113 -17.50 -2.88 18.50
N SER A 114 -17.44 -3.78 19.48
CA SER A 114 -18.52 -3.97 20.46
C SER A 114 -18.63 -2.81 21.47
N LYS A 115 -17.52 -2.10 21.73
CA LYS A 115 -17.46 -0.96 22.66
C LYS A 115 -17.77 0.37 21.98
N ASP A 116 -17.49 0.51 20.69
CA ASP A 116 -17.65 1.75 19.92
C ASP A 116 -18.36 1.48 18.58
N PRO A 117 -19.66 1.84 18.47
CA PRO A 117 -20.41 1.71 17.21
C PRO A 117 -19.80 2.50 16.05
N SER A 118 -19.12 3.63 16.33
CA SER A 118 -18.42 4.40 15.31
C SER A 118 -17.22 3.65 14.76
N TYR A 119 -16.48 2.95 15.64
CA TYR A 119 -15.39 2.05 15.23
C TYR A 119 -15.92 0.90 14.38
N ALA A 120 -17.03 0.27 14.76
CA ALA A 120 -17.65 -0.81 13.99
C ALA A 120 -18.05 -0.34 12.59
N ARG A 121 -18.70 0.82 12.50
CA ARG A 121 -19.11 1.41 11.22
C ARG A 121 -17.92 1.77 10.34
N GLN A 122 -16.95 2.51 10.88
CA GLN A 122 -15.72 2.89 10.17
C GLN A 122 -14.93 1.67 9.69
N THR A 123 -14.93 0.59 10.47
CA THR A 123 -14.32 -0.70 10.08
C THR A 123 -15.01 -1.27 8.85
N CYS A 124 -16.34 -1.39 8.86
CA CYS A 124 -17.09 -1.91 7.71
C CYS A 124 -16.90 -1.05 6.46
N GLU A 125 -16.98 0.27 6.61
CA GLU A 125 -16.78 1.23 5.52
C GLU A 125 -15.37 1.16 4.92
N ALA A 126 -14.34 1.05 5.76
CA ALA A 126 -12.96 0.91 5.31
C ALA A 126 -12.71 -0.39 4.54
N ILE A 127 -13.34 -1.50 4.96
CA ILE A 127 -13.21 -2.80 4.29
C ILE A 127 -13.83 -2.74 2.89
N LEU A 128 -15.06 -2.25 2.74
CA LEU A 128 -15.69 -2.13 1.43
C LEU A 128 -14.98 -1.09 0.55
N SER A 129 -14.54 0.03 1.14
CA SER A 129 -13.78 1.04 0.38
C SER A 129 -12.44 0.51 -0.13
N ALA A 130 -11.79 -0.39 0.61
CA ALA A 130 -10.58 -1.07 0.15
C ALA A 130 -10.87 -2.07 -0.98
N GLN A 131 -12.00 -2.79 -0.92
CA GLN A 131 -12.43 -3.67 -2.02
C GLN A 131 -12.74 -2.87 -3.29
N TYR A 132 -13.43 -1.74 -3.14
CA TYR A 132 -13.65 -0.78 -4.23
C TYR A 132 -12.31 -0.35 -4.86
N SER A 133 -11.34 0.08 -4.05
CA SER A 133 -10.03 0.51 -4.55
C SER A 133 -9.27 -0.61 -5.26
N ASN A 134 -9.24 -1.81 -4.68
CA ASN A 134 -8.59 -2.97 -5.30
C ASN A 134 -9.21 -3.32 -6.67
N ASN A 135 -10.54 -3.31 -6.76
CA ASN A 135 -11.27 -3.59 -7.99
C ASN A 135 -11.02 -2.49 -9.04
N LYS A 136 -11.14 -1.23 -8.64
CA LYS A 136 -10.85 -0.06 -9.48
C LYS A 136 -9.44 -0.14 -10.07
N ASP A 137 -8.42 -0.31 -9.24
CA ASP A 137 -7.02 -0.29 -9.68
C ASP A 137 -6.71 -1.48 -10.62
N LYS A 138 -7.27 -2.66 -10.33
CA LYS A 138 -7.13 -3.86 -11.17
C LYS A 138 -7.72 -3.63 -12.56
N TYR A 139 -8.97 -3.19 -12.63
CA TYR A 139 -9.71 -3.12 -13.89
C TYR A 139 -9.43 -1.86 -14.69
N CYS A 140 -9.16 -0.71 -14.06
CA CYS A 140 -8.66 0.46 -14.78
C CYS A 140 -7.33 0.14 -15.49
N ARG A 141 -6.41 -0.59 -14.84
CA ARG A 141 -5.16 -1.01 -15.48
C ARG A 141 -5.42 -1.87 -16.71
N LEU A 142 -6.33 -2.85 -16.62
CA LEU A 142 -6.68 -3.71 -17.75
C LEU A 142 -7.32 -2.94 -18.90
N LEU A 143 -8.30 -2.07 -18.61
CA LEU A 143 -8.99 -1.26 -19.61
C LEU A 143 -8.03 -0.28 -20.30
N ILE A 144 -7.15 0.39 -19.55
CA ILE A 144 -6.12 1.28 -20.11
C ILE A 144 -5.17 0.50 -21.03
N ASN A 145 -4.73 -0.70 -20.63
CA ASN A 145 -3.87 -1.54 -21.46
C ASN A 145 -4.56 -2.00 -22.77
N GLN A 146 -5.90 -1.99 -22.80
CA GLN A 146 -6.71 -2.28 -23.99
C GLN A 146 -7.08 -1.01 -24.78
N GLY A 147 -6.65 0.19 -24.35
CA GLY A 147 -6.99 1.46 -24.99
C GLY A 147 -8.43 1.92 -24.76
N LEU A 148 -9.10 1.40 -23.73
CA LEU A 148 -10.51 1.67 -23.45
C LEU A 148 -10.69 2.80 -22.44
N SER A 149 -11.80 3.52 -22.57
CA SER A 149 -12.18 4.55 -21.60
C SER A 149 -12.59 3.94 -20.27
N ILE A 150 -11.97 4.41 -19.18
CA ILE A 150 -12.28 3.97 -17.82
C ILE A 150 -13.48 4.68 -17.21
N THR A 151 -13.91 5.82 -17.76
CA THR A 151 -14.93 6.68 -17.16
C THR A 151 -16.29 5.97 -16.94
N PRO A 152 -16.82 5.21 -17.92
CA PRO A 152 -18.07 4.48 -17.72
C PRO A 152 -17.98 3.45 -16.59
N PHE A 153 -16.88 2.69 -16.56
CA PHE A 153 -16.60 1.72 -15.51
C PHE A 153 -16.53 2.38 -14.13
N LEU A 154 -15.76 3.48 -14.01
CA LEU A 154 -15.63 4.25 -12.77
C LEU A 154 -16.97 4.76 -12.25
N LYS A 155 -17.86 5.20 -13.15
CA LYS A 155 -19.20 5.65 -12.79
C LYS A 155 -20.03 4.52 -12.19
N GLU A 156 -20.08 3.35 -12.84
CA GLU A 156 -20.91 2.21 -12.39
C GLU A 156 -20.39 1.62 -11.07
N ILE A 157 -19.07 1.48 -10.88
CA ILE A 157 -18.54 1.04 -9.58
C ILE A 157 -18.73 2.10 -8.48
N GLY A 158 -18.72 3.39 -8.85
CA GLY A 158 -19.01 4.49 -7.93
C GLY A 158 -20.46 4.46 -7.45
N GLU A 159 -21.41 4.27 -8.36
CA GLU A 159 -22.83 4.08 -8.04
C GLU A 159 -23.04 2.82 -7.17
N ALA A 160 -22.36 1.71 -7.46
CA ALA A 160 -22.41 0.52 -6.62
C ALA A 160 -21.88 0.77 -5.21
N ALA A 161 -20.81 1.55 -5.06
CA ALA A 161 -20.25 1.92 -3.77
C ALA A 161 -21.19 2.85 -2.97
N GLN A 162 -21.86 3.78 -3.65
CA GLN A 162 -22.87 4.63 -3.04
C GLN A 162 -24.09 3.81 -2.59
N ASN A 163 -24.58 2.90 -3.43
CA ASN A 163 -25.69 1.99 -3.11
C ASN A 163 -25.36 1.01 -1.98
N ALA A 164 -24.08 0.67 -1.81
CA ALA A 164 -23.59 -0.09 -0.66
C ALA A 164 -23.59 0.71 0.65
N GLY A 165 -23.96 2.00 0.63
CA GLY A 165 -24.07 2.85 1.80
C GLY A 165 -22.74 3.47 2.25
N LEU A 166 -21.73 3.53 1.37
CA LEU A 166 -20.45 4.16 1.69
C LEU A 166 -20.54 5.69 1.63
N PRO A 167 -19.95 6.42 2.60
CA PRO A 167 -19.80 7.85 2.50
C PRO A 167 -18.72 8.22 1.47
N GLY A 168 -18.88 9.35 0.79
CA GLY A 168 -17.94 9.79 -0.23
C GLY A 168 -18.35 11.07 -0.93
N GLU A 169 -17.65 11.38 -2.01
CA GLU A 169 -17.85 12.60 -2.78
C GLU A 169 -18.06 12.28 -4.27
N ILE A 170 -18.84 13.12 -4.95
CA ILE A 170 -18.99 13.06 -6.41
C ILE A 170 -18.09 14.14 -7.01
N LYS A 171 -17.19 13.73 -7.91
CA LYS A 171 -16.37 14.65 -8.73
C LYS A 171 -16.52 14.26 -10.19
N ASN A 172 -16.82 15.24 -11.05
CA ASN A 172 -17.03 15.02 -12.49
C ASN A 172 -18.06 13.91 -12.81
N GLY A 173 -19.12 13.80 -12.00
CA GLY A 173 -20.17 12.79 -12.19
C GLY A 173 -19.79 11.37 -11.76
N VAL A 174 -18.64 11.19 -11.10
CA VAL A 174 -18.18 9.90 -10.56
C VAL A 174 -18.15 9.97 -9.04
N PHE A 175 -18.92 9.11 -8.38
CA PHE A 175 -18.85 8.92 -6.92
C PHE A 175 -17.57 8.17 -6.54
N THR A 176 -16.88 8.64 -5.49
CA THR A 176 -15.73 7.95 -4.92
C THR A 176 -15.89 7.86 -3.40
N PRO A 177 -15.83 6.66 -2.80
CA PRO A 177 -15.85 6.49 -1.35
C PRO A 177 -14.75 7.28 -0.65
N GLY A 178 -15.06 7.94 0.47
CA GLY A 178 -14.09 8.74 1.23
C GLY A 178 -12.97 7.88 1.83
N GLY A 179 -13.28 6.61 2.15
CA GLY A 179 -12.31 5.62 2.62
C GLY A 179 -11.54 4.91 1.50
N ALA A 180 -11.68 5.32 0.24
CA ALA A 180 -11.03 4.65 -0.88
C ALA A 180 -9.51 4.67 -0.70
N GLY A 181 -8.93 3.49 -0.50
CA GLY A 181 -7.49 3.33 -0.34
C GLY A 181 -7.11 1.93 0.10
N ALA A 182 -5.99 1.83 0.82
CA ALA A 182 -5.54 0.58 1.38
C ALA A 182 -6.41 0.17 2.59
N ASN A 183 -6.64 -1.13 2.74
CA ASN A 183 -7.29 -1.67 3.94
C ASN A 183 -6.41 -1.37 5.18
N PRO A 184 -6.96 -0.69 6.20
CA PRO A 184 -6.19 -0.21 7.34
C PRO A 184 -5.62 -1.33 8.23
N PHE A 185 -6.15 -2.55 8.14
CA PHE A 185 -5.69 -3.70 8.92
C PHE A 185 -4.62 -4.53 8.19
N ILE A 186 -4.48 -4.40 6.87
CA ILE A 186 -3.49 -5.16 6.11
C ILE A 186 -2.08 -4.75 6.44
N THR A 187 -1.80 -3.44 6.43
CA THR A 187 -0.46 -2.92 6.66
C THR A 187 0.11 -3.38 8.01
N PRO A 188 -0.62 -3.29 9.15
CA PRO A 188 -0.19 -3.87 10.42
C PRO A 188 0.25 -5.33 10.37
N LEU A 189 -0.55 -6.19 9.74
CA LEU A 189 -0.28 -7.64 9.66
C LEU A 189 0.95 -7.92 8.80
N VAL A 190 0.97 -7.37 7.59
CA VAL A 190 2.04 -7.61 6.61
C VAL A 190 3.35 -7.00 7.07
N SER A 191 3.34 -5.77 7.58
CA SER A 191 4.56 -5.09 8.05
C SER A 191 5.13 -5.75 9.31
N SER A 192 4.29 -6.16 10.26
CA SER A 192 4.75 -6.90 11.44
C SER A 192 5.41 -8.23 11.04
N ALA A 193 4.81 -8.96 10.10
CA ALA A 193 5.37 -10.19 9.58
C ALA A 193 6.66 -9.95 8.77
N SER A 194 6.72 -8.90 7.95
CA SER A 194 7.90 -8.59 7.14
C SER A 194 9.09 -8.16 7.98
N ILE A 195 8.86 -7.43 9.08
CA ILE A 195 9.92 -7.04 10.02
C ILE A 195 10.45 -8.28 10.77
N LYS A 196 9.55 -9.16 11.22
CA LYS A 196 9.94 -10.36 11.98
C LYS A 196 10.58 -11.45 11.11
N TYR A 197 10.16 -11.56 9.84
CA TYR A 197 10.57 -12.61 8.92
C TYR A 197 11.04 -12.08 7.55
N PRO A 198 12.05 -11.19 7.49
CA PRO A 198 12.40 -10.44 6.29
C PRO A 198 12.70 -11.32 5.08
N TYR A 199 13.38 -12.47 5.29
CA TYR A 199 13.74 -13.40 4.22
C TYR A 199 12.52 -13.98 3.47
N THR A 200 11.34 -14.06 4.09
CA THR A 200 10.10 -14.51 3.43
C THR A 200 9.36 -13.43 2.65
N PHE A 201 9.79 -12.18 2.79
CA PHE A 201 9.21 -11.03 2.11
C PHE A 201 10.16 -10.43 1.06
N ILE A 202 11.26 -11.11 0.70
CA ILE A 202 12.11 -10.68 -0.44
C ILE A 202 11.40 -10.97 -1.76
N ASN A 203 10.76 -12.14 -1.88
CA ASN A 203 10.13 -12.57 -3.11
C ASN A 203 8.73 -11.95 -3.30
N HIS A 204 8.50 -11.29 -4.43
CA HIS A 204 7.23 -10.62 -4.73
C HIS A 204 6.00 -11.56 -4.72
N ASN A 205 6.14 -12.78 -5.21
CA ASN A 205 5.04 -13.76 -5.20
C ASN A 205 4.70 -14.20 -3.76
N GLN A 206 5.71 -14.33 -2.90
CA GLN A 206 5.50 -14.60 -1.47
C GLN A 206 4.80 -13.43 -0.78
N GLN A 207 5.27 -12.20 -1.01
CA GLN A 207 4.61 -10.99 -0.47
C GLN A 207 3.13 -10.94 -0.88
N THR A 208 2.85 -11.19 -2.16
CA THR A 208 1.47 -11.20 -2.71
C THR A 208 0.62 -12.29 -2.05
N SER A 209 1.18 -13.49 -1.86
CA SER A 209 0.51 -14.61 -1.19
C SER A 209 0.19 -14.31 0.28
N PHE A 210 1.13 -13.70 1.02
CA PHE A 210 0.89 -13.29 2.41
C PHE A 210 -0.11 -12.14 2.52
N LYS A 211 -0.08 -11.19 1.58
CA LYS A 211 -1.11 -10.13 1.50
C LYS A 211 -2.50 -10.73 1.30
N ALA A 212 -2.66 -11.65 0.34
CA ALA A 212 -3.93 -12.32 0.09
C ALA A 212 -4.41 -13.14 1.30
N TYR A 213 -3.49 -13.77 2.03
CA TYR A 213 -3.81 -14.44 3.28
C TYR A 213 -4.28 -13.46 4.37
N ALA A 214 -3.62 -12.31 4.52
CA ALA A 214 -4.05 -11.26 5.45
C ALA A 214 -5.46 -10.76 5.13
N GLU A 215 -5.75 -10.51 3.84
CA GLU A 215 -7.06 -10.10 3.37
C GLU A 215 -8.13 -11.13 3.75
N LYS A 216 -7.85 -12.42 3.54
CA LYS A 216 -8.75 -13.50 3.95
C LYS A 216 -9.02 -13.50 5.47
N LEU A 217 -7.97 -13.43 6.29
CA LEU A 217 -8.12 -13.43 7.74
C LEU A 217 -8.96 -12.25 8.23
N ILE A 218 -8.68 -11.05 7.72
CA ILE A 218 -9.44 -9.85 8.09
C ILE A 218 -10.90 -10.00 7.67
N MET A 219 -11.18 -10.50 6.45
CA MET A 219 -12.55 -10.71 5.98
C MET A 219 -13.33 -11.66 6.90
N GLU A 220 -12.73 -12.77 7.34
CA GLU A 220 -13.35 -13.70 8.29
C GLU A 220 -13.64 -13.02 9.64
N GLU A 221 -12.73 -12.17 10.13
CA GLU A 221 -12.87 -11.48 11.42
C GLU A 221 -13.98 -10.41 11.40
N VAL A 222 -14.09 -9.64 10.31
CA VAL A 222 -15.00 -8.48 10.22
C VAL A 222 -16.39 -8.82 9.70
N THR A 223 -16.58 -9.97 9.02
CA THR A 223 -17.87 -10.34 8.40
C THR A 223 -19.08 -10.25 9.35
N PRO A 224 -19.01 -10.66 10.63
CA PRO A 224 -20.13 -10.51 11.56
C PRO A 224 -20.60 -9.07 11.74
N LEU A 225 -19.67 -8.09 11.69
CA LEU A 225 -19.97 -6.67 11.89
C LEU A 225 -20.91 -6.11 10.82
N PHE A 226 -20.89 -6.67 9.61
CA PHE A 226 -21.71 -6.19 8.49
C PHE A 226 -23.21 -6.40 8.71
N LYS A 227 -23.58 -7.50 9.37
CA LYS A 227 -24.98 -7.80 9.67
C LYS A 227 -25.59 -6.76 10.61
N GLU A 228 -24.81 -6.30 11.58
CA GLU A 228 -25.24 -5.31 12.57
C GLU A 228 -25.34 -3.90 11.98
N GLN A 229 -24.58 -3.61 10.92
CA GLN A 229 -24.48 -2.28 10.30
C GLN A 229 -25.40 -2.07 9.10
N ASN A 230 -26.24 -3.07 8.75
CA ASN A 230 -27.08 -3.07 7.55
C ASN A 230 -26.32 -2.71 6.26
N LEU A 231 -25.09 -3.22 6.14
CA LEU A 231 -24.22 -3.05 4.98
C LEU A 231 -24.12 -4.38 4.22
N PRO A 232 -23.89 -4.37 2.88
CA PRO A 232 -23.62 -5.60 2.15
C PRO A 232 -22.34 -6.24 2.68
N THR A 233 -22.31 -7.57 2.75
CA THR A 233 -21.09 -8.27 3.18
C THR A 233 -19.96 -8.02 2.18
N PRO A 234 -18.68 -8.12 2.61
CA PRO A 234 -17.55 -7.97 1.70
C PRO A 234 -17.62 -8.90 0.48
N GLN A 235 -18.19 -10.10 0.64
CA GLN A 235 -18.37 -11.03 -0.46
C GLN A 235 -19.44 -10.57 -1.45
N GLN A 236 -20.60 -10.08 -0.97
CA GLN A 236 -21.67 -9.57 -1.83
C GLN A 236 -21.21 -8.33 -2.61
N PHE A 237 -20.51 -7.43 -1.94
CA PHE A 237 -19.99 -6.24 -2.59
C PHE A 237 -18.90 -6.58 -3.61
N HIS A 238 -17.99 -7.50 -3.29
CA HIS A 238 -17.00 -8.01 -4.24
C HIS A 238 -17.65 -8.59 -5.50
N LEU A 239 -18.67 -9.44 -5.37
CA LEU A 239 -19.40 -10.01 -6.51
C LEU A 239 -20.07 -8.92 -7.35
N THR A 240 -20.65 -7.91 -6.71
CA THR A 240 -21.26 -6.76 -7.41
C THR A 240 -20.23 -6.04 -8.28
N LEU A 241 -19.05 -5.74 -7.73
CA LEU A 241 -17.96 -5.08 -8.45
C LEU A 241 -17.38 -5.96 -9.57
N GLU A 242 -17.22 -7.27 -9.35
CA GLU A 242 -16.73 -8.21 -10.37
C GLU A 242 -17.73 -8.38 -11.53
N ASN A 243 -19.03 -8.37 -11.24
CA ASN A 243 -20.08 -8.40 -12.27
C ASN A 243 -20.04 -7.14 -13.13
N ILE A 244 -19.88 -5.96 -12.52
CA ILE A 244 -19.70 -4.70 -13.25
C ILE A 244 -18.46 -4.78 -14.13
N ALA A 245 -17.30 -5.15 -13.55
CA ALA A 245 -16.05 -5.27 -14.30
C ALA A 245 -16.17 -6.24 -15.49
N SER A 246 -16.86 -7.37 -15.30
CA SER A 246 -17.06 -8.36 -16.36
C SER A 246 -17.79 -7.78 -17.58
N LYS A 247 -18.76 -6.88 -17.39
CA LYS A 247 -19.43 -6.18 -18.52
C LYS A 247 -18.43 -5.41 -19.38
N TYR A 248 -17.47 -4.74 -18.76
CA TYR A 248 -16.49 -3.90 -19.45
C TYR A 248 -15.34 -4.69 -20.08
N ILE A 249 -15.09 -5.91 -19.64
CA ILE A 249 -14.03 -6.79 -20.18
C ILE A 249 -14.58 -7.77 -21.21
N GLN A 250 -15.86 -8.14 -21.13
CA GLN A 250 -16.50 -9.06 -22.07
C GLN A 250 -17.01 -8.33 -23.32
N ASN A 251 -17.44 -7.07 -23.21
CA ASN A 251 -17.86 -6.24 -24.35
C ASN A 251 -16.69 -5.83 -25.28
N THR A 252 -15.51 -6.45 -25.13
CA THR A 252 -14.28 -6.12 -25.85
C THR A 252 -13.70 -7.32 -26.60
N ARG A 253 -14.46 -8.41 -26.72
CA ARG A 253 -14.16 -9.55 -27.60
C ARG A 253 -15.06 -9.55 -28.82
#